data_AF-A0A7W1HD85-F1
#
_entry.id   AF-A0A7W1HD85-F1
#
_cell.length_a   1.000
_cell.length_b   1.000
_cell.length_c   1.000
_cell.angle_alpha   90.00
_cell.angle_beta   90.00
_cell.angle_gamma   90.00
#
_symmetry.space_group_name_H-M   'P 1'
#
loop_
_entity.id
_entity.type
_entity.pdbx_description
1 polymer ?
#
loop_
_entity_poly.entity_id
_entity_poly.type
_entity_poly.pdbx_seq_one_letter_code
_entity_poly.pdbx_strand_id
1 'polypeptide(L)'
;MKKIILFTILLCLFVPVCFAQKRRTPVNIAKPQPVQTPIGREISDAEWKILTAALQSENWENSALLASQYLQKIKIDNEKKQLAQLRYFYLYALAGKILTFSSAKKTIEENAAWKELDEAVGKFIGKEFVLPPRRLLNDCKEVLNYICAVKGNDRALRVTATNRAGTAIHSFDYVGFEEKILSGEFDERETFLGGKLKKAEFNQDMSKPWVMRLIFEKGFVSLVAKNDK
;
A
#
# COMPACT_ATOMS: atom_id res chain seq x y z
N MET A 1 43.59 77.50 -6.91
CA MET A 1 43.19 78.74 -6.22
C MET A 1 41.70 78.67 -5.87
N LYS A 2 41.39 78.86 -4.58
CA LYS A 2 40.09 79.07 -3.89
C LYS A 2 38.78 78.90 -4.67
N LYS A 3 37.85 78.09 -4.09
CA LYS A 3 36.40 78.37 -3.94
C LYS A 3 35.79 77.33 -2.97
N ILE A 4 35.60 77.72 -1.71
CA ILE A 4 34.33 78.15 -1.07
C ILE A 4 33.42 76.96 -0.74
N ILE A 5 33.43 76.65 0.56
CA ILE A 5 32.60 75.69 1.28
C ILE A 5 31.25 76.37 1.58
N LEU A 6 30.13 75.72 1.28
CA LEU A 6 28.82 76.08 1.81
C LEU A 6 28.23 74.87 2.53
N PHE A 7 28.23 74.95 3.86
CA PHE A 7 27.57 74.00 4.77
C PHE A 7 26.07 74.26 4.75
N THR A 8 25.27 73.23 4.43
CA THR A 8 23.83 73.25 4.73
C THR A 8 23.55 72.16 5.75
N ILE A 9 23.25 72.60 6.97
CA ILE A 9 22.87 71.77 8.12
C ILE A 9 21.39 71.43 7.95
N LEU A 10 21.07 70.15 7.73
CA LEU A 10 19.70 69.64 7.86
C LEU A 10 19.61 68.80 9.12
N LEU A 11 19.03 69.41 10.14
CA LEU A 11 18.78 68.85 11.46
C LEU A 11 17.51 67.97 11.40
N CYS A 12 17.64 66.67 11.15
CA CYS A 12 16.53 65.73 11.32
C CYS A 12 16.42 65.34 12.79
N LEU A 13 15.42 65.91 13.45
CA LEU A 13 15.00 65.60 14.81
C LEU A 13 14.55 64.13 14.92
N PHE A 14 15.25 63.37 15.75
CA PHE A 14 14.80 62.09 16.27
C PHE A 14 13.63 62.33 17.23
N VAL A 15 12.44 61.84 16.87
CA VAL A 15 11.34 61.61 17.82
C VAL A 15 11.28 60.11 18.09
N PRO A 16 11.63 59.62 19.29
CA PRO A 16 11.38 58.24 19.65
C PRO A 16 9.88 58.08 19.92
N VAL A 17 9.18 57.37 19.04
CA VAL A 17 7.81 56.91 19.31
C VAL A 17 7.91 55.83 20.40
N CYS A 18 7.62 56.22 21.64
CA CYS A 18 7.38 55.28 22.73
C CYS A 18 6.10 54.49 22.44
N PHE A 19 6.22 53.35 21.77
CA PHE A 19 5.19 52.33 21.85
C PHE A 19 5.31 51.63 23.20
N ALA A 20 4.37 51.91 24.09
CA ALA A 20 4.12 51.10 25.28
C ALA A 20 3.74 49.68 24.84
N GLN A 21 4.72 48.79 24.75
CA GLN A 21 4.47 47.36 24.63
C GLN A 21 3.85 46.87 25.94
N LYS A 22 2.54 46.66 25.92
CA LYS A 22 1.83 45.85 26.91
C LYS A 22 2.57 44.51 27.02
N ARG A 23 3.34 44.32 28.09
CA ARG A 23 4.01 43.05 28.42
C ARG A 23 2.94 41.97 28.44
N ARG A 24 2.83 41.23 27.34
CA ARG A 24 2.20 39.91 27.37
C ARG A 24 3.18 39.04 28.13
N THR A 25 2.75 38.56 29.29
CA THR A 25 3.35 37.40 29.94
C THR A 25 3.62 36.34 28.88
N PRO A 26 4.80 35.68 28.88
CA PRO A 26 5.04 34.59 27.96
C PRO A 26 3.95 33.55 28.19
N VAL A 27 3.06 33.40 27.21
CA VAL A 27 2.23 32.21 27.11
C VAL A 27 3.24 31.10 26.94
N ASN A 28 3.34 30.25 27.94
CA ASN A 28 4.11 29.03 27.88
C ASN A 28 3.42 28.16 26.82
N ILE A 29 3.76 28.37 25.55
CA ILE A 29 3.33 27.51 24.46
C ILE A 29 4.06 26.21 24.72
N ALA A 30 3.37 25.31 25.44
CA ALA A 30 3.78 23.93 25.50
C ALA A 30 4.09 23.51 24.07
N LYS A 31 5.33 23.02 23.85
CA LYS A 31 5.72 22.43 22.57
C LYS A 31 4.56 21.56 22.11
N PRO A 32 4.08 21.68 20.86
CA PRO A 32 3.06 20.77 20.37
C PRO A 32 3.59 19.37 20.59
N GLN A 33 3.03 18.68 21.59
CA GLN A 33 3.28 17.26 21.74
C GLN A 33 2.77 16.65 20.45
N PRO A 34 3.56 15.82 19.75
CA PRO A 34 3.02 15.06 18.64
C PRO A 34 1.79 14.35 19.20
N VAL A 35 0.62 14.67 18.64
CA VAL A 35 -0.61 13.93 18.94
C VAL A 35 -0.27 12.50 18.55
N GLN A 36 0.03 11.69 19.56
CA GLN A 36 0.15 10.26 19.40
C GLN A 36 -1.27 9.82 19.07
N THR A 37 -1.59 9.75 17.79
CA THR A 37 -2.78 9.02 17.33
C THR A 37 -2.70 7.67 18.03
N PRO A 38 -3.71 7.28 18.83
CA PRO A 38 -3.68 5.98 19.50
C PRO A 38 -3.33 4.95 18.43
N ILE A 39 -2.29 4.15 18.66
CA ILE A 39 -1.90 3.10 17.74
C ILE A 39 -3.12 2.20 17.62
N GLY A 40 -3.87 2.36 16.52
CA GLY A 40 -5.07 1.61 16.27
C GLY A 40 -4.65 0.16 16.11
N ARG A 41 -5.18 -0.73 16.94
CA ARG A 41 -4.96 -2.17 16.76
C ARG A 41 -5.73 -2.72 15.56
N GLU A 42 -6.67 -1.93 15.04
CA GLU A 42 -7.51 -2.27 13.90
C GLU A 42 -7.96 -1.00 13.16
N ILE A 43 -8.39 -1.18 11.91
CA ILE A 43 -9.21 -0.20 11.22
C ILE A 43 -10.68 -0.61 11.32
N SER A 44 -11.55 0.38 11.38
CA SER A 44 -13.00 0.18 11.49
C SER A 44 -13.58 -0.46 10.24
N ASP A 45 -14.77 -1.06 10.36
CA ASP A 45 -15.48 -1.64 9.22
C ASP A 45 -15.83 -0.58 8.16
N ALA A 46 -16.06 0.67 8.57
CA ALA A 46 -16.27 1.79 7.64
C ALA A 46 -15.00 2.10 6.82
N GLU A 47 -13.84 2.18 7.48
CA GLU A 47 -12.54 2.34 6.81
C GLU A 47 -12.26 1.17 5.85
N TRP A 48 -12.57 -0.05 6.27
CA TRP A 48 -12.45 -1.26 5.46
C TRP A 48 -13.35 -1.20 4.22
N LYS A 49 -14.61 -0.77 4.39
CA LYS A 49 -15.58 -0.60 3.30
C LYS A 49 -15.11 0.45 2.29
N ILE A 50 -14.52 1.55 2.75
CA ILE A 50 -14.00 2.60 1.87
C ILE A 50 -12.83 2.09 1.02
N LEU A 51 -11.86 1.39 1.63
CA LEU A 51 -10.74 0.81 0.89
C LEU A 51 -11.21 -0.24 -0.11
N THR A 52 -12.08 -1.15 0.31
CA THR A 52 -12.60 -2.21 -0.58
C THR A 52 -13.42 -1.65 -1.73
N ALA A 53 -14.21 -0.58 -1.51
CA ALA A 53 -14.90 0.12 -2.58
C ALA A 53 -13.93 0.75 -3.60
N ALA A 54 -12.85 1.39 -3.13
CA ALA A 54 -11.83 1.96 -4.01
C ALA A 54 -11.09 0.89 -4.84
N LEU A 55 -10.76 -0.25 -4.21
CA LEU A 55 -10.14 -1.40 -4.89
C LEU A 55 -11.09 -1.98 -5.93
N GLN A 56 -12.36 -2.17 -5.57
CA GLN A 56 -13.37 -2.68 -6.48
C GLN A 56 -13.57 -1.75 -7.67
N SER A 57 -13.63 -0.43 -7.46
CA SER A 57 -13.79 0.56 -8.52
C SER A 57 -12.50 0.82 -9.31
N GLU A 58 -11.42 0.08 -9.06
CA GLU A 58 -10.12 0.24 -9.72
C GLU A 58 -9.53 1.66 -9.57
N ASN A 59 -9.89 2.36 -8.49
CA ASN A 59 -9.28 3.64 -8.16
C ASN A 59 -7.95 3.37 -7.45
N TRP A 60 -6.92 3.04 -8.24
CA TRP A 60 -5.65 2.55 -7.73
C TRP A 60 -4.87 3.59 -6.93
N GLU A 61 -4.95 4.87 -7.32
CA GLU A 61 -4.33 5.98 -6.58
C GLU A 61 -4.92 6.09 -5.17
N ASN A 62 -6.26 6.14 -5.06
CA ASN A 62 -6.92 6.21 -3.76
C ASN A 62 -6.75 4.91 -2.95
N SER A 63 -6.78 3.75 -3.61
CA SER A 63 -6.56 2.45 -2.96
C SER A 63 -5.17 2.36 -2.33
N ALA A 64 -4.12 2.78 -3.06
CA ALA A 64 -2.76 2.80 -2.54
C ALA A 64 -2.60 3.80 -1.39
N LEU A 65 -3.20 5.00 -1.52
CA LEU A 65 -3.19 6.02 -0.47
C LEU A 65 -3.83 5.50 0.82
N LEU A 66 -5.05 4.97 0.74
CA LEU A 66 -5.79 4.44 1.89
C LEU A 66 -5.05 3.26 2.53
N ALA A 67 -4.58 2.31 1.73
CA ALA A 67 -3.83 1.17 2.25
C ALA A 67 -2.56 1.62 2.96
N SER A 68 -1.80 2.57 2.40
CA SER A 68 -0.61 3.14 3.03
C SER A 68 -0.93 3.85 4.35
N GLN A 69 -1.98 4.66 4.39
CA GLN A 69 -2.44 5.34 5.62
C GLN A 69 -2.83 4.32 6.70
N TYR A 70 -3.53 3.26 6.35
CA TYR A 70 -3.93 2.23 7.31
C TYR A 70 -2.76 1.36 7.78
N LEU A 71 -1.76 1.09 6.93
CA LEU A 71 -0.48 0.51 7.32
C LEU A 71 0.33 1.42 8.27
N GLN A 72 0.11 2.73 8.20
CA GLN A 72 0.68 3.68 9.16
C GLN A 72 -0.05 3.67 10.49
N LYS A 73 -1.38 3.47 10.47
CA LYS A 73 -2.24 3.42 11.66
C LYS A 73 -2.07 2.13 12.47
N ILE A 74 -2.04 0.97 11.82
CA ILE A 74 -1.90 -0.35 12.46
C ILE A 74 -0.45 -0.82 12.39
N LYS A 75 0.16 -1.13 13.54
CA LYS A 75 1.56 -1.59 13.63
C LYS A 75 1.73 -3.04 14.05
N ILE A 76 0.69 -3.63 14.63
CA ILE A 76 0.67 -5.01 15.12
C ILE A 76 -0.56 -5.67 14.53
N ASP A 77 -0.41 -6.92 14.09
CA ASP A 77 -1.53 -7.64 13.51
C ASP A 77 -2.55 -8.00 14.58
N ASN A 78 -3.83 -7.96 14.20
CA ASN A 78 -4.94 -8.40 15.05
C ASN A 78 -5.41 -9.80 14.66
N GLU A 79 -6.39 -10.33 15.39
CA GLU A 79 -6.97 -11.65 15.11
C GLU A 79 -7.54 -11.76 13.69
N LYS A 80 -8.05 -10.65 13.14
CA LYS A 80 -8.56 -10.55 11.76
C LYS A 80 -7.45 -10.46 10.71
N LYS A 81 -6.18 -10.45 11.09
CA LYS A 81 -5.02 -10.34 10.20
C LYS A 81 -5.03 -9.10 9.29
N GLN A 82 -5.64 -7.99 9.75
CA GLN A 82 -5.82 -6.79 8.92
C GLN A 82 -4.49 -6.21 8.44
N LEU A 83 -3.43 -6.26 9.25
CA LEU A 83 -2.14 -5.70 8.86
C LEU A 83 -1.53 -6.53 7.71
N ALA A 84 -1.62 -7.85 7.78
CA ALA A 84 -1.17 -8.74 6.72
C ALA A 84 -1.99 -8.59 5.41
N GLN A 85 -3.30 -8.34 5.51
CA GLN A 85 -4.16 -8.05 4.34
C GLN A 85 -3.82 -6.70 3.70
N LEU A 86 -3.61 -5.66 4.52
CA LEU A 86 -3.27 -4.32 4.03
C LEU A 86 -1.95 -4.29 3.26
N ARG A 87 -0.96 -5.10 3.66
CA ARG A 87 0.30 -5.24 2.90
C ARG A 87 0.03 -5.72 1.48
N TYR A 88 -0.82 -6.73 1.32
CA TYR A 88 -1.20 -7.23 0.00
C TYR A 88 -1.93 -6.17 -0.82
N PHE A 89 -2.96 -5.54 -0.25
CA PHE A 89 -3.74 -4.52 -0.95
C PHE A 89 -2.92 -3.32 -1.39
N TYR A 90 -1.93 -2.93 -0.58
CA TYR A 90 -1.03 -1.86 -0.95
C TYR A 90 -0.18 -2.23 -2.19
N LEU A 91 0.49 -3.40 -2.18
CA LEU A 91 1.27 -3.83 -3.35
C LEU A 91 0.39 -4.02 -4.59
N TYR A 92 -0.81 -4.60 -4.42
CA TYR A 92 -1.78 -4.82 -5.51
C TYR A 92 -2.26 -3.48 -6.12
N ALA A 93 -2.53 -2.47 -5.29
CA ALA A 93 -2.93 -1.14 -5.74
C ALA A 93 -1.78 -0.40 -6.46
N LEU A 94 -0.54 -0.51 -5.96
CA LEU A 94 0.63 0.05 -6.64
C LEU A 94 0.84 -0.56 -8.03
N ALA A 95 0.64 -1.87 -8.18
CA ALA A 95 0.67 -2.54 -9.47
C ALA A 95 -0.41 -2.00 -10.43
N GLY A 96 -1.64 -1.78 -9.93
CA GLY A 96 -2.71 -1.15 -10.71
C GLY A 96 -2.36 0.29 -11.15
N LYS A 97 -1.74 1.09 -10.26
CA LYS A 97 -1.25 2.45 -10.60
C LYS A 97 -0.24 2.40 -11.74
N ILE A 98 0.75 1.51 -11.65
CA ILE A 98 1.80 1.34 -12.67
C ILE A 98 1.18 1.04 -14.03
N LEU A 99 0.29 0.05 -14.12
CA LEU A 99 -0.34 -0.32 -15.39
C LEU A 99 -1.21 0.81 -15.96
N THR A 100 -1.90 1.54 -15.09
CA THR A 100 -2.70 2.71 -15.49
C THR A 100 -1.82 3.81 -16.05
N PHE A 101 -0.73 4.17 -15.38
CA PHE A 101 0.19 5.19 -15.85
C PHE A 101 0.92 4.78 -17.13
N SER A 102 1.31 3.51 -17.23
CA SER A 102 1.91 2.94 -18.45
C SER A 102 0.96 3.05 -19.65
N SER A 103 -0.30 2.63 -19.50
CA SER A 103 -1.32 2.75 -20.56
C SER A 103 -1.62 4.20 -20.95
N ALA A 104 -1.56 5.13 -19.99
CA ALA A 104 -1.73 6.56 -20.21
C ALA A 104 -0.44 7.28 -20.66
N LYS A 105 0.68 6.57 -20.80
CA LYS A 105 2.01 7.12 -21.15
C LYS A 105 2.51 8.19 -20.17
N LYS A 106 2.18 8.05 -18.89
CA LYS A 106 2.60 8.94 -17.79
C LYS A 106 3.90 8.45 -17.15
N THR A 107 5.02 8.62 -17.87
CA THR A 107 6.32 8.03 -17.50
C THR A 107 6.86 8.51 -16.15
N ILE A 108 6.63 9.78 -15.76
CA ILE A 108 7.14 10.32 -14.48
C ILE A 108 6.42 9.65 -13.30
N GLU A 109 5.09 9.59 -13.37
CA GLU A 109 4.24 8.99 -12.35
C GLU A 109 4.42 7.47 -12.30
N GLU A 110 4.59 6.82 -13.45
CA GLU A 110 4.95 5.40 -13.56
C GLU A 110 6.27 5.10 -12.84
N ASN A 111 7.33 5.88 -13.10
CA ASN A 111 8.63 5.71 -12.44
C ASN A 111 8.53 5.93 -10.91
N ALA A 112 7.74 6.92 -10.48
CA ALA A 112 7.49 7.15 -9.06
C ALA A 112 6.76 5.96 -8.42
N ALA A 113 5.75 5.41 -9.09
CA ALA A 113 5.00 4.25 -8.61
C ALA A 113 5.86 2.97 -8.55
N TRP A 114 6.75 2.76 -9.53
CA TRP A 114 7.72 1.67 -9.50
C TRP A 114 8.68 1.78 -8.31
N LYS A 115 9.21 2.98 -8.06
CA LYS A 115 10.06 3.24 -6.89
C LYS A 115 9.32 2.98 -5.58
N GLU A 116 8.08 3.47 -5.48
CA GLU A 116 7.22 3.24 -4.32
C GLU A 116 6.95 1.74 -4.08
N LEU A 117 6.74 0.98 -5.16
CA LEU A 117 6.54 -0.47 -5.11
C LEU A 117 7.80 -1.20 -4.65
N ASP A 118 8.96 -0.89 -5.22
CA ASP A 118 10.24 -1.51 -4.85
C ASP A 118 10.57 -1.27 -3.36
N GLU A 119 10.43 -0.03 -2.89
CA GLU A 119 10.61 0.31 -1.48
C GLU A 119 9.62 -0.43 -0.56
N ALA A 120 8.36 -0.57 -0.97
CA ALA A 120 7.34 -1.28 -0.22
C ALA A 120 7.66 -2.77 -0.12
N VAL A 121 8.04 -3.40 -1.23
CA VAL A 121 8.47 -4.80 -1.27
C VAL A 121 9.66 -5.02 -0.33
N GLY A 122 10.69 -4.18 -0.40
CA GLY A 122 11.87 -4.28 0.47
C GLY A 122 11.51 -4.26 1.96
N LYS A 123 10.55 -3.42 2.36
CA LYS A 123 10.05 -3.35 3.76
C LYS A 123 9.22 -4.57 4.17
N PHE A 124 8.64 -5.29 3.21
CA PHE A 124 7.71 -6.39 3.45
C PHE A 124 8.32 -7.78 3.32
N ILE A 125 9.56 -7.92 2.85
CA ILE A 125 10.26 -9.20 2.88
C ILE A 125 10.29 -9.76 4.31
N GLY A 126 9.96 -11.05 4.44
CA GLY A 126 9.84 -11.79 5.69
C GLY A 126 8.57 -11.51 6.49
N LYS A 127 7.71 -10.56 6.06
CA LYS A 127 6.43 -10.25 6.73
C LYS A 127 5.33 -11.17 6.24
N GLU A 128 4.35 -11.39 7.11
CA GLU A 128 3.15 -12.17 6.82
C GLU A 128 2.18 -11.38 5.93
N PHE A 129 1.57 -12.07 4.97
CA PHE A 129 0.54 -11.59 4.08
C PHE A 129 -0.67 -12.52 4.14
N VAL A 130 -1.85 -11.94 3.96
CA VAL A 130 -3.09 -12.68 3.69
C VAL A 130 -3.68 -12.12 2.41
N LEU A 131 -3.85 -12.98 1.42
CA LEU A 131 -4.46 -12.66 0.15
C LEU A 131 -5.98 -12.54 0.33
N PRO A 132 -6.67 -11.74 -0.50
CA PRO A 132 -8.12 -11.70 -0.47
C PRO A 132 -8.70 -13.08 -0.78
N PRO A 133 -9.88 -13.39 -0.20
CA PRO A 133 -10.50 -14.70 -0.37
C PRO A 133 -10.87 -14.91 -1.83
N ARG A 134 -10.59 -16.11 -2.33
CA ARG A 134 -10.86 -16.52 -3.71
C ARG A 134 -11.32 -17.97 -3.71
N ARG A 135 -12.05 -18.38 -4.73
CA ARG A 135 -12.40 -19.79 -4.91
C ARG A 135 -11.14 -20.57 -5.33
N LEU A 136 -10.94 -21.74 -4.72
CA LEU A 136 -9.95 -22.71 -5.16
C LEU A 136 -10.55 -23.63 -6.22
N LEU A 137 -9.84 -23.84 -7.32
CA LEU A 137 -10.27 -24.74 -8.40
C LEU A 137 -9.20 -25.79 -8.69
N ASN A 138 -9.63 -27.04 -8.85
CA ASN A 138 -8.75 -28.12 -9.28
C ASN A 138 -8.34 -28.01 -10.76
N ASP A 139 -9.22 -27.51 -11.65
CA ASP A 139 -8.87 -27.16 -13.04
C ASP A 139 -8.88 -25.64 -13.23
N CYS A 140 -7.73 -25.10 -13.65
CA CYS A 140 -7.48 -23.67 -13.81
C CYS A 140 -7.04 -23.26 -15.21
N LYS A 141 -7.30 -24.07 -16.25
CA LYS A 141 -6.76 -23.84 -17.61
C LYS A 141 -7.04 -22.44 -18.18
N GLU A 142 -8.20 -21.85 -17.88
CA GLU A 142 -8.64 -20.60 -18.53
C GLU A 142 -9.22 -19.57 -17.56
N VAL A 143 -8.83 -19.61 -16.29
CA VAL A 143 -9.42 -18.76 -15.24
C VAL A 143 -8.38 -17.84 -14.59
N LEU A 144 -8.81 -16.61 -14.30
CA LEU A 144 -8.03 -15.56 -13.61
C LEU A 144 -8.71 -15.20 -12.30
N ASN A 145 -7.95 -14.70 -11.32
CA ASN A 145 -8.45 -14.38 -9.98
C ASN A 145 -8.99 -15.58 -9.18
N TYR A 146 -8.55 -16.81 -9.48
CA TYR A 146 -8.81 -18.02 -8.71
C TYR A 146 -7.53 -18.55 -8.06
N ILE A 147 -7.68 -19.36 -7.02
CA ILE A 147 -6.60 -20.14 -6.43
C ILE A 147 -6.46 -21.44 -7.23
N CYS A 148 -5.24 -21.71 -7.66
CA CYS A 148 -4.94 -22.80 -8.59
C CYS A 148 -3.74 -23.60 -8.13
N ALA A 149 -3.76 -24.90 -8.38
CA ALA A 149 -2.57 -25.72 -8.24
C ALA A 149 -1.46 -25.26 -9.21
N VAL A 150 -0.21 -25.33 -8.75
CA VAL A 150 0.95 -25.13 -9.63
C VAL A 150 1.26 -26.45 -10.32
N LYS A 151 1.26 -26.46 -11.66
CA LYS A 151 1.55 -27.67 -12.45
C LYS A 151 2.90 -28.27 -12.04
N GLY A 152 2.89 -29.54 -11.65
CA GLY A 152 4.10 -30.27 -11.24
C GLY A 152 4.62 -29.92 -9.84
N ASN A 153 3.86 -29.18 -9.03
CA ASN A 153 4.22 -28.86 -7.66
C ASN A 153 2.99 -28.95 -6.73
N ASP A 154 2.88 -30.06 -6.00
CA ASP A 154 1.79 -30.34 -5.07
C ASP A 154 1.94 -29.66 -3.69
N ARG A 155 3.00 -28.86 -3.52
CA ARG A 155 3.27 -28.02 -2.35
C ARG A 155 3.20 -26.53 -2.69
N ALA A 156 2.56 -26.17 -3.79
CA ALA A 156 2.37 -24.78 -4.15
C ALA A 156 1.00 -24.51 -4.78
N LEU A 157 0.39 -23.42 -4.34
CA LEU A 157 -0.78 -22.82 -4.96
C LEU A 157 -0.37 -21.49 -5.59
N ARG A 158 -1.12 -21.08 -6.60
CA ARG A 158 -0.94 -19.79 -7.24
C ARG A 158 -2.24 -19.04 -7.42
N VAL A 159 -2.14 -17.73 -7.52
CA VAL A 159 -3.19 -16.83 -8.00
C VAL A 159 -2.62 -15.96 -9.10
N THR A 160 -3.32 -15.83 -10.22
CA THR A 160 -3.08 -14.75 -11.18
C THR A 160 -4.04 -13.61 -10.86
N ALA A 161 -3.56 -12.61 -10.13
CA ALA A 161 -4.34 -11.47 -9.69
C ALA A 161 -4.32 -10.39 -10.78
N THR A 162 -5.51 -10.01 -11.25
CA THR A 162 -5.71 -9.10 -12.38
C THR A 162 -6.68 -7.99 -12.04
N ASN A 163 -6.80 -7.01 -12.92
CA ASN A 163 -7.94 -6.11 -12.94
C ASN A 163 -9.24 -6.88 -13.26
N ARG A 164 -10.40 -6.22 -13.11
CA ARG A 164 -11.73 -6.78 -13.33
C ARG A 164 -11.91 -7.32 -14.76
N ALA A 165 -11.32 -6.64 -15.74
CA ALA A 165 -11.39 -7.04 -17.14
C ALA A 165 -10.46 -8.21 -17.49
N GLY A 166 -9.55 -8.62 -16.60
CA GLY A 166 -8.56 -9.68 -16.86
C GLY A 166 -7.50 -9.32 -17.90
N THR A 167 -7.37 -8.04 -18.26
CA THR A 167 -6.44 -7.55 -19.29
C THR A 167 -5.10 -7.09 -18.73
N ALA A 168 -5.02 -6.85 -17.43
CA ALA A 168 -3.85 -6.33 -16.75
C ALA A 168 -3.54 -7.19 -15.52
N ILE A 169 -2.37 -7.82 -15.48
CA ILE A 169 -1.95 -8.73 -14.41
C ILE A 169 -1.16 -7.95 -13.37
N HIS A 170 -1.77 -7.73 -12.21
CA HIS A 170 -1.12 -7.00 -11.13
C HIS A 170 -0.05 -7.87 -10.48
N SER A 171 -0.38 -9.13 -10.20
CA SER A 171 0.57 -10.07 -9.65
C SER A 171 0.30 -11.52 -10.03
N PHE A 172 1.39 -12.29 -10.11
CA PHE A 172 1.34 -13.73 -9.93
C PHE A 172 1.77 -14.07 -8.52
N ASP A 173 0.84 -14.52 -7.70
CA ASP A 173 1.09 -14.86 -6.30
C ASP A 173 1.35 -16.36 -6.21
N TYR A 174 2.52 -16.78 -5.73
CA TYR A 174 2.89 -18.18 -5.52
C TYR A 174 3.06 -18.44 -4.04
N VAL A 175 2.26 -19.33 -3.48
CA VAL A 175 2.30 -19.69 -2.05
C VAL A 175 2.82 -21.11 -1.92
N GLY A 176 4.02 -21.25 -1.35
CA GLY A 176 4.65 -22.54 -1.06
C GLY A 176 4.34 -23.02 0.35
N PHE A 177 4.08 -24.32 0.48
CA PHE A 177 3.69 -25.01 1.70
C PHE A 177 4.77 -25.99 2.15
N GLU A 178 4.89 -26.21 3.46
CA GLU A 178 5.83 -27.21 4.00
C GLU A 178 5.35 -28.63 3.69
N GLU A 179 4.04 -28.84 3.78
CA GLU A 179 3.35 -30.08 3.48
C GLU A 179 2.60 -30.04 2.15
N LYS A 180 2.25 -31.22 1.64
CA LYS A 180 1.40 -31.37 0.46
C LYS A 180 0.00 -30.87 0.74
N ILE A 181 -0.59 -30.13 -0.20
CA ILE A 181 -2.00 -29.73 -0.10
C ILE A 181 -2.90 -30.77 -0.73
N LEU A 182 -3.89 -31.22 0.03
CA LEU A 182 -5.01 -32.02 -0.48
C LEU A 182 -6.08 -31.07 -1.03
N SER A 183 -5.90 -30.63 -2.29
CA SER A 183 -6.76 -29.60 -2.90
C SER A 183 -8.24 -30.00 -3.02
N GLY A 184 -8.54 -31.31 -3.01
CA GLY A 184 -9.90 -31.83 -3.08
C GLY A 184 -10.82 -31.36 -1.94
N GLU A 185 -10.29 -31.06 -0.75
CA GLU A 185 -11.10 -30.58 0.38
C GLU A 185 -11.56 -29.11 0.23
N PHE A 186 -10.90 -28.38 -0.65
CA PHE A 186 -11.09 -26.94 -0.87
C PHE A 186 -11.74 -26.65 -2.23
N ASP A 187 -11.99 -27.65 -3.06
CA ASP A 187 -12.46 -27.44 -4.43
C ASP A 187 -13.79 -26.68 -4.47
N GLU A 188 -13.83 -25.67 -5.33
CA GLU A 188 -14.91 -24.69 -5.48
C GLU A 188 -15.22 -23.84 -4.23
N ARG A 189 -14.47 -24.00 -3.14
CA ARG A 189 -14.70 -23.28 -1.87
C ARG A 189 -13.92 -21.98 -1.81
N GLU A 190 -14.57 -20.97 -1.23
CA GLU A 190 -13.91 -19.69 -0.94
C GLU A 190 -12.89 -19.87 0.17
N THR A 191 -11.65 -19.44 -0.11
CA THR A 191 -10.46 -19.81 0.65
C THR A 191 -9.54 -18.61 0.77
N PHE A 192 -8.97 -18.41 1.96
CA PHE A 192 -7.84 -17.54 2.20
C PHE A 192 -6.53 -18.27 1.94
N LEU A 193 -5.62 -17.60 1.24
CA LEU A 193 -4.21 -17.97 1.20
C LEU A 193 -3.39 -16.93 1.94
N GLY A 194 -2.30 -17.37 2.54
CA GLY A 194 -1.33 -16.47 3.12
C GLY A 194 0.02 -17.15 3.33
N GLY A 195 0.98 -16.37 3.81
CA GLY A 195 2.34 -16.83 4.05
C GLY A 195 3.29 -15.66 4.29
N LYS A 196 4.57 -15.94 4.43
CA LYS A 196 5.61 -14.91 4.55
C LYS A 196 6.17 -14.57 3.17
N LEU A 197 6.21 -13.29 2.83
CA LEU A 197 6.79 -12.86 1.55
C LEU A 197 8.29 -13.15 1.54
N LYS A 198 8.72 -14.06 0.69
CA LYS A 198 10.14 -14.44 0.54
C LYS A 198 10.88 -13.50 -0.39
N LYS A 199 10.28 -13.22 -1.55
CA LYS A 199 10.80 -12.32 -2.57
C LYS A 199 9.70 -11.84 -3.51
N ALA A 200 9.97 -10.76 -4.22
CA ALA A 200 9.21 -10.36 -5.39
C ALA A 200 10.11 -10.37 -6.63
N GLU A 201 9.54 -10.64 -7.79
CA GLU A 201 10.20 -10.52 -9.09
C GLU A 201 9.39 -9.55 -9.95
N PHE A 202 10.04 -8.55 -10.54
CA PHE A 202 9.35 -7.55 -11.36
C PHE A 202 9.48 -7.85 -12.85
N ASN A 203 8.49 -7.40 -13.61
CA ASN A 203 8.51 -7.47 -15.05
C ASN A 203 9.64 -6.60 -15.61
N GLN A 204 10.60 -7.24 -16.28
CA GLN A 204 11.70 -6.56 -16.97
C GLN A 204 11.31 -6.09 -18.38
N ASP A 205 10.18 -6.59 -18.89
CA ASP A 205 9.69 -6.35 -20.25
C ASP A 205 8.36 -5.59 -20.19
N MET A 206 8.46 -4.26 -20.21
CA MET A 206 7.32 -3.35 -20.08
C MET A 206 6.29 -3.46 -21.22
N SER A 207 6.57 -4.22 -22.28
CA SER A 207 5.58 -4.52 -23.32
C SER A 207 4.51 -5.53 -22.87
N LYS A 208 4.78 -6.29 -21.79
CA LYS A 208 3.85 -7.30 -21.28
C LYS A 208 2.96 -6.71 -20.18
N PRO A 209 1.67 -7.08 -20.14
CA PRO A 209 0.70 -6.50 -19.22
C PRO A 209 0.78 -7.14 -17.82
N TRP A 210 1.98 -7.25 -17.24
CA TRP A 210 2.14 -7.71 -15.86
C TRP A 210 3.18 -6.91 -15.09
N VAL A 211 3.05 -6.86 -13.76
CA VAL A 211 3.92 -6.04 -12.89
C VAL A 211 4.87 -6.91 -12.06
N MET A 212 4.33 -7.83 -11.26
CA MET A 212 5.16 -8.57 -10.29
C MET A 212 4.78 -10.05 -10.13
N ARG A 213 5.72 -10.84 -9.63
CA ARG A 213 5.48 -12.14 -9.01
C ARG A 213 5.78 -12.03 -7.53
N LEU A 214 4.85 -12.43 -6.68
CA LEU A 214 5.06 -12.50 -5.24
C LEU A 214 5.26 -13.96 -4.87
N ILE A 215 6.39 -14.28 -4.22
CA ILE A 215 6.69 -15.64 -3.79
C ILE A 215 6.62 -15.68 -2.27
N PHE A 216 5.68 -16.48 -1.75
CA PHE A 216 5.46 -16.69 -0.33
C PHE A 216 5.96 -18.06 0.09
N GLU A 217 6.50 -18.13 1.31
CA GLU A 217 6.87 -19.37 1.99
C GLU A 217 6.13 -19.50 3.32
N LYS A 218 6.17 -20.70 3.92
CA LYS A 218 5.40 -21.02 5.14
C LYS A 218 3.92 -20.71 4.93
N GLY A 219 3.42 -21.15 3.79
CA GLY A 219 2.06 -20.89 3.35
C GLY A 219 1.04 -21.52 4.28
N PHE A 220 -0.14 -20.91 4.34
CA PHE A 220 -1.32 -21.49 4.96
C PHE A 220 -2.54 -21.32 4.05
N VAL A 221 -3.51 -22.20 4.25
CA VAL A 221 -4.78 -22.24 3.53
C VAL A 221 -5.89 -22.36 4.58
N SER A 222 -6.96 -21.57 4.44
CA SER A 222 -8.09 -21.60 5.37
C SER A 222 -9.39 -21.28 4.65
N LEU A 223 -10.46 -22.00 5.01
CA LEU A 223 -11.79 -21.75 4.45
C LEU A 223 -12.36 -20.43 4.99
N VAL A 224 -13.05 -19.69 4.13
CA VAL A 224 -13.90 -18.59 4.60
C VAL A 224 -15.06 -19.21 5.38
N ALA A 225 -15.21 -18.84 6.66
CA ALA A 225 -16.35 -19.27 7.44
C ALA A 225 -17.65 -18.84 6.75
N LYS A 226 -18.56 -19.79 6.49
CA LYS A 226 -19.92 -19.44 6.10
C LYS A 226 -20.55 -18.72 7.29
N ASN A 227 -20.84 -17.43 7.13
CA ASN A 227 -21.78 -16.78 8.00
C ASN A 227 -23.15 -17.30 7.56
N ASP A 228 -23.60 -18.41 8.16
CA ASP A 228 -24.98 -18.84 8.05
C ASP A 228 -25.85 -17.73 8.65
N LYS A 229 -26.44 -16.93 7.78
CA LYS A 229 -27.50 -15.96 8.10
C LYS A 229 -28.80 -16.48 7.52
#